data_AF-A0A3S1RN53-F1
#
_entry.id   AF-A0A3S1RN53-F1
#
_cell.length_a   1.000
_cell.length_b   1.000
_cell.length_c   1.000
_cell.angle_alpha   90.00
_cell.angle_beta   90.00
_cell.angle_gamma   90.00
#
_symmetry.space_group_name_H-M   'P 1'
#
loop_
_entity.id
_entity.type
_entity.pdbx_description
1 polymer ?
#
loop_
_entity_poly.entity_id
_entity_poly.type
_entity_poly.pdbx_seq_one_letter_code
_entity_poly.pdbx_strand_id
1 'polypeptide(L)'
;HAVHAVSALQSEYSLWERNLEPEIIPLLGELGIGLVPFSPLGRGFLTGQVKRAEDYPDGDYRRNDPRYQGENYDANVEAAAKVSDIAAARGVKPGQVALAWLLAKGDGFGIDIVPIPGTKRRKYLEENVAGAAIKLDAAEMAALDEALAPGKISGPRYTERGMAMVDR
;
A
#
# COMPACT_ATOMS: atom_id res chain seq x y z
N HIS A 1 -16.42 20.10 -8.78
CA HIS A 1 -16.82 19.21 -9.90
C HIS A 1 -17.82 19.87 -10.86
N ALA A 2 -18.80 20.66 -10.39
CA ALA A 2 -19.84 21.27 -11.25
C ALA A 2 -19.35 22.23 -12.36
N VAL A 3 -18.17 22.84 -12.21
CA VAL A 3 -17.58 23.73 -13.24
C VAL A 3 -16.51 22.99 -14.05
N HIS A 4 -15.59 22.32 -13.35
CA HIS A 4 -14.58 21.46 -13.94
C HIS A 4 -14.63 20.09 -13.27
N ALA A 5 -14.80 19.06 -14.11
CA ALA A 5 -14.80 17.68 -13.68
C ALA A 5 -13.39 17.24 -13.32
N VAL A 6 -13.24 16.59 -12.16
CA VAL A 6 -12.00 15.91 -11.76
C VAL A 6 -12.20 14.43 -12.06
N SER A 7 -11.38 13.87 -12.95
CA SER A 7 -11.51 12.46 -13.36
C SER A 7 -10.77 11.50 -12.43
N ALA A 8 -9.67 11.95 -11.81
CA ALA A 8 -8.85 11.10 -10.96
C ALA A 8 -8.20 11.88 -9.82
N LEU A 9 -8.03 11.22 -8.67
CA LEU A 9 -7.22 11.67 -7.55
C LEU A 9 -5.98 10.77 -7.44
N GLN A 10 -4.79 11.35 -7.41
CA GLN A 10 -3.56 10.62 -7.05
C GLN A 10 -3.26 10.86 -5.57
N SER A 11 -3.22 9.79 -4.77
CA SER A 11 -2.91 9.86 -3.33
C SER A 11 -2.29 8.55 -2.85
N GLU A 12 -1.70 8.51 -1.65
CA GLU A 12 -1.16 7.27 -1.09
C GLU A 12 -2.31 6.37 -0.65
N TYR A 13 -2.31 5.12 -1.13
CA TYR A 13 -3.25 4.11 -0.66
C TYR A 13 -2.69 2.71 -0.89
N SER A 14 -2.73 1.86 0.12
CA SER A 14 -2.32 0.45 0.07
C SER A 14 -2.74 -0.26 1.36
N LEU A 15 -2.46 -1.56 1.49
CA LEU A 15 -2.53 -2.24 2.79
C LEU A 15 -1.74 -1.52 3.90
N TRP A 16 -0.69 -0.77 3.52
CA TRP A 16 0.22 -0.08 4.44
C TRP A 16 -0.29 1.29 4.89
N GLU A 17 -1.21 1.90 4.14
CA GLU A 17 -1.72 3.23 4.41
C GLU A 17 -3.16 3.36 3.89
N ARG A 18 -4.09 3.53 4.83
CA ARG A 18 -5.53 3.38 4.60
C ARG A 18 -6.33 4.61 5.08
N ASN A 19 -5.65 5.73 5.30
CA ASN A 19 -6.26 6.98 5.79
C ASN A 19 -7.37 7.55 4.88
N LEU A 20 -7.44 7.14 3.60
CA LEU A 20 -8.46 7.61 2.67
C LEU A 20 -9.83 6.96 2.87
N GLU A 21 -9.89 5.78 3.49
CA GLU A 21 -11.12 4.97 3.57
C GLU A 21 -12.31 5.66 4.27
N PRO A 22 -12.13 6.44 5.36
CA PRO A 22 -13.27 7.02 6.08
C PRO A 22 -14.01 8.14 5.33
N GLU A 23 -13.28 8.96 4.58
CA GLU A 23 -13.82 10.23 4.05
C GLU A 23 -13.61 10.39 2.54
N ILE A 24 -12.40 10.09 2.04
CA ILE A 24 -12.03 10.37 0.65
C ILE A 24 -12.62 9.32 -0.29
N ILE A 25 -12.48 8.03 0.04
CA ILE A 25 -12.99 6.94 -0.81
C ILE A 25 -14.51 7.07 -1.06
N PRO A 26 -15.37 7.31 -0.04
CA PRO A 26 -16.80 7.54 -0.27
C PRO A 26 -17.08 8.73 -1.20
N LEU A 27 -16.36 9.84 -1.02
CA LEU A 27 -16.51 11.04 -1.84
C LEU A 27 -16.09 10.78 -3.31
N LEU A 28 -15.02 10.02 -3.53
CA LEU A 28 -14.64 9.61 -4.88
C LEU A 28 -15.76 8.81 -5.57
N GLY A 29 -16.40 7.90 -4.83
CA GLY A 29 -17.55 7.15 -5.32
C GLY A 29 -18.75 8.03 -5.67
N GLU A 30 -19.12 8.96 -4.77
CA GLU A 30 -20.21 9.92 -5.00
C GLU A 30 -19.98 10.77 -6.26
N LEU A 31 -18.73 11.20 -6.48
CA LEU A 31 -18.38 12.11 -7.57
C LEU A 31 -17.93 11.39 -8.86
N GLY A 32 -17.88 10.05 -8.87
CA GLY A 32 -17.42 9.26 -10.01
C GLY A 32 -15.95 9.51 -10.38
N ILE A 33 -15.08 9.64 -9.38
CA ILE A 33 -13.65 9.94 -9.53
C ILE A 33 -12.83 8.67 -9.28
N GLY A 34 -11.91 8.34 -10.18
CA GLY A 34 -10.98 7.23 -9.99
C GLY A 34 -9.86 7.56 -8.99
N LEU A 35 -9.30 6.55 -8.33
CA LEU A 35 -8.11 6.68 -7.50
C LEU A 35 -6.88 6.15 -8.25
N VAL A 36 -5.78 6.88 -8.17
CA VAL A 36 -4.46 6.48 -8.66
C VAL A 36 -3.51 6.35 -7.46
N PRO A 37 -3.42 5.18 -6.80
CA PRO A 37 -2.59 5.01 -5.62
C PRO A 37 -1.09 5.11 -5.92
N PHE A 38 -0.40 6.03 -5.23
CA PHE A 38 1.06 6.01 -5.11
C PHE A 38 1.51 5.19 -3.89
N SER A 39 2.77 4.74 -3.89
CA SER A 39 3.34 3.81 -2.90
C SER A 39 2.49 2.53 -2.67
N PRO A 40 1.93 1.87 -3.72
CA PRO A 40 0.99 0.75 -3.54
C PRO A 40 1.61 -0.48 -2.85
N LEU A 41 2.95 -0.57 -2.81
CA LEU A 41 3.71 -1.63 -2.16
C LEU A 41 4.25 -1.23 -0.78
N GLY A 42 3.66 -0.21 -0.13
CA GLY A 42 4.06 0.24 1.20
C GLY A 42 5.54 0.64 1.24
N ARG A 43 6.01 1.41 0.25
CA ARG A 43 7.43 1.82 0.15
C ARG A 43 8.42 0.65 0.08
N GLY A 44 7.94 -0.52 -0.35
CA GLY A 44 8.71 -1.75 -0.49
C GLY A 44 8.46 -2.75 0.64
N PHE A 45 7.84 -2.34 1.75
CA PHE A 45 7.59 -3.21 2.92
C PHE A 45 6.74 -4.43 2.55
N LEU A 46 5.73 -4.24 1.69
CA LEU A 46 4.82 -5.31 1.26
C LEU A 46 5.45 -6.29 0.25
N THR A 47 6.72 -6.13 -0.09
CA THR A 47 7.45 -7.08 -0.95
C THR A 47 8.17 -8.19 -0.17
N GLY A 48 8.25 -8.07 1.16
CA GLY A 48 8.95 -9.02 2.03
C GLY A 48 10.49 -8.93 1.94
N GLN A 49 11.03 -7.88 1.32
CA GLN A 49 12.49 -7.72 1.09
C GLN A 49 13.08 -6.50 1.79
N VAL A 50 12.33 -5.87 2.69
CA VAL A 50 12.86 -4.73 3.47
C VAL A 50 13.83 -5.21 4.53
N LYS A 51 14.78 -4.33 4.84
CA LYS A 51 15.72 -4.44 5.95
C LYS A 51 15.38 -3.40 7.01
N ARG A 52 15.99 -3.52 8.17
CA ARG A 52 15.99 -2.47 9.19
C ARG A 52 16.65 -1.20 8.66
N ALA A 53 16.28 -0.05 9.22
CA ALA A 53 16.82 1.25 8.81
C ALA A 53 18.35 1.29 8.80
N GLU A 54 18.99 0.75 9.84
CA GLU A 54 20.44 0.75 10.01
C GLU A 54 21.20 -0.03 8.93
N ASP A 55 20.54 -1.00 8.27
CA ASP A 55 21.13 -1.89 7.25
C ASP A 55 21.09 -1.30 5.83
N TYR A 56 20.47 -0.13 5.65
CA TYR A 56 20.49 0.57 4.36
C TYR A 56 21.72 1.47 4.22
N PRO A 57 22.21 1.67 2.98
CA PRO A 57 23.32 2.58 2.71
C PRO A 57 23.06 4.00 3.18
N ASP A 58 24.12 4.70 3.56
CA ASP A 58 24.07 6.12 3.89
C ASP A 58 23.43 6.92 2.74
N GLY A 59 22.44 7.75 3.08
CA GLY A 59 21.65 8.53 2.12
C GLY A 59 20.35 7.88 1.64
N ASP A 60 20.09 6.61 1.96
CA ASP A 60 18.77 5.99 1.70
C ASP A 60 17.70 6.62 2.62
N TYR A 61 16.59 7.08 2.06
CA TYR A 61 15.55 7.75 2.83
C TYR A 61 14.94 6.84 3.92
N ARG A 62 14.95 5.51 3.71
CA ARG A 62 14.41 4.54 4.69
C ARG A 62 15.17 4.57 6.01
N ARG A 63 16.43 5.05 6.01
CA ARG A 63 17.17 5.29 7.25
C ARG A 63 16.48 6.31 8.17
N ASN A 64 15.62 7.16 7.64
CA ASN A 64 14.89 8.19 8.38
C ASN A 64 13.37 7.94 8.44
N ASP A 65 12.89 6.85 7.83
CA ASP A 65 11.47 6.50 7.86
C ASP A 65 11.14 5.89 9.22
N PRO A 66 10.22 6.48 10.02
CA PRO A 66 9.91 6.01 11.36
C PRO A 66 9.41 4.57 11.42
N ARG A 67 8.80 4.06 10.34
CA ARG A 67 8.28 2.69 10.25
C ARG A 67 9.38 1.65 10.04
N TYR A 68 10.61 2.07 9.71
CA TYR A 68 11.78 1.23 9.52
C TYR A 68 12.73 1.22 10.74
N GLN A 69 12.40 1.94 11.82
CA GLN A 69 13.26 2.10 13.00
C GLN A 69 12.89 1.13 14.11
N GLY A 70 13.89 0.48 14.73
CA GLY A 70 13.76 -0.21 16.01
C GLY A 70 12.51 -1.08 16.15
N GLU A 71 11.78 -0.90 17.26
CA GLU A 71 10.56 -1.67 17.56
C GLU A 71 9.43 -1.46 16.54
N ASN A 72 9.38 -0.30 15.85
CA ASN A 72 8.39 -0.10 14.80
C ASN A 72 8.63 -1.06 13.63
N TYR A 73 9.89 -1.23 13.22
CA TYR A 73 10.23 -2.19 12.18
C TYR A 73 9.82 -3.60 12.57
N ASP A 74 10.12 -4.01 13.80
CA ASP A 74 9.83 -5.36 14.30
C ASP A 74 8.33 -5.65 14.28
N ALA A 75 7.52 -4.76 14.85
CA ALA A 75 6.06 -4.87 14.84
C ALA A 75 5.51 -4.87 13.40
N ASN A 76 6.08 -4.05 12.53
CA ASN A 76 5.62 -3.94 11.15
C ASN A 76 5.98 -5.15 10.28
N VAL A 77 7.13 -5.79 10.52
CA VAL A 77 7.49 -7.06 9.86
C VAL A 77 6.52 -8.16 10.28
N GLU A 78 6.16 -8.22 11.56
CA GLU A 78 5.16 -9.17 12.05
C GLU A 78 3.80 -8.95 11.38
N ALA A 79 3.32 -7.69 11.30
CA ALA A 79 2.07 -7.37 10.62
C ALA A 79 2.12 -7.73 9.11
N ALA A 80 3.24 -7.42 8.43
CA ALA A 80 3.42 -7.71 7.01
C ALA A 80 3.65 -9.20 6.71
N ALA A 81 3.97 -10.03 7.71
CA ALA A 81 4.17 -11.47 7.53
C ALA A 81 2.94 -12.14 6.91
N LYS A 82 1.72 -11.66 7.22
CA LYS A 82 0.49 -12.20 6.65
C LYS A 82 0.44 -12.14 5.12
N VAL A 83 0.98 -11.08 4.52
CA VAL A 83 1.09 -10.94 3.05
C VAL A 83 2.01 -12.02 2.49
N SER A 84 3.11 -12.30 3.19
CA SER A 84 4.10 -13.30 2.79
C SER A 84 3.54 -14.73 2.92
N ASP A 85 2.78 -15.01 3.98
CA ASP A 85 2.12 -16.30 4.20
C ASP A 85 1.15 -16.63 3.04
N ILE A 86 0.27 -15.68 2.71
CA ILE A 86 -0.71 -15.85 1.63
C ILE A 86 0.00 -16.01 0.28
N ALA A 87 1.04 -15.20 0.03
CA ALA A 87 1.83 -15.31 -1.19
C ALA A 87 2.50 -16.69 -1.31
N ALA A 88 3.09 -17.20 -0.21
CA ALA A 88 3.72 -18.51 -0.18
C ALA A 88 2.70 -19.64 -0.43
N ALA A 89 1.54 -19.60 0.21
CA ALA A 89 0.47 -20.58 0.01
C ALA A 89 -0.02 -20.64 -1.44
N ARG A 90 -0.01 -19.50 -2.14
CA ARG A 90 -0.38 -19.38 -3.56
C ARG A 90 0.77 -19.60 -4.55
N GLY A 91 2.01 -19.72 -4.07
CA GLY A 91 3.20 -19.79 -4.94
C GLY A 91 3.47 -18.51 -5.73
N VAL A 92 3.03 -17.34 -5.23
CA VAL A 92 3.20 -16.02 -5.85
C VAL A 92 4.13 -15.13 -5.00
N LYS A 93 4.38 -13.89 -5.43
CA LYS A 93 5.21 -12.92 -4.68
C LYS A 93 4.35 -12.04 -3.76
N PRO A 94 4.86 -11.61 -2.58
CA PRO A 94 4.12 -10.76 -1.66
C PRO A 94 3.59 -9.46 -2.30
N GLY A 95 4.41 -8.82 -3.15
CA GLY A 95 3.98 -7.61 -3.86
C GLY A 95 2.78 -7.85 -4.79
N GLN A 96 2.64 -9.05 -5.34
CA GLN A 96 1.50 -9.42 -6.18
C GLN A 96 0.22 -9.55 -5.35
N VAL A 97 0.30 -10.14 -4.15
CA VAL A 97 -0.82 -10.21 -3.20
C VAL A 97 -1.25 -8.80 -2.77
N ALA A 98 -0.30 -7.92 -2.46
CA ALA A 98 -0.60 -6.54 -2.09
C ALA A 98 -1.31 -5.76 -3.21
N LEU A 99 -0.86 -5.92 -4.46
CA LEU A 99 -1.51 -5.31 -5.62
C LEU A 99 -2.90 -5.92 -5.90
N ALA A 100 -3.05 -7.23 -5.74
CA ALA A 100 -4.32 -7.92 -5.92
C ALA A 100 -5.37 -7.44 -4.89
N TRP A 101 -4.97 -7.29 -3.62
CA TRP A 101 -5.81 -6.70 -2.58
C TRP A 101 -6.25 -5.29 -2.97
N LEU A 102 -5.31 -4.45 -3.40
CA LEU A 102 -5.57 -3.06 -3.74
C LEU A 102 -6.58 -2.92 -4.89
N LEU A 103 -6.47 -3.78 -5.91
CA LEU A 103 -7.42 -3.83 -7.03
C LEU A 103 -8.79 -4.33 -6.57
N ALA A 104 -8.84 -5.38 -5.73
CA ALA A 104 -10.09 -5.90 -5.18
C ALA A 104 -10.83 -4.89 -4.27
N LYS A 105 -10.10 -4.01 -3.58
CA LYS A 105 -10.72 -2.89 -2.83
C LYS A 105 -11.44 -1.92 -3.75
N GLY A 106 -10.94 -1.68 -4.96
CA GLY A 106 -11.61 -0.84 -5.96
C GLY A 106 -12.99 -1.39 -6.32
N ASP A 107 -13.05 -2.69 -6.64
CA ASP A 107 -14.31 -3.40 -6.89
C ASP A 107 -15.27 -3.27 -5.70
N GLY A 108 -14.76 -3.43 -4.47
CA GLY A 108 -15.56 -3.31 -3.24
C GLY A 108 -16.04 -1.89 -2.92
N PHE A 109 -15.29 -0.87 -3.29
CA PHE A 109 -15.65 0.54 -3.11
C PHE A 109 -16.54 1.07 -4.24
N GLY A 110 -16.62 0.36 -5.37
CA GLY A 110 -17.32 0.85 -6.56
C GLY A 110 -16.60 2.00 -7.25
N ILE A 111 -15.26 2.07 -7.14
CA ILE A 111 -14.43 3.08 -7.82
C ILE A 111 -13.30 2.42 -8.60
N ASP A 112 -12.90 3.05 -9.70
CA ASP A 112 -11.71 2.64 -10.43
C ASP A 112 -10.45 2.89 -9.58
N ILE A 113 -9.67 1.85 -9.32
CA ILE A 113 -8.36 1.96 -8.68
C ILE A 113 -7.27 1.51 -9.66
N VAL A 114 -6.37 2.44 -10.00
CA VAL A 114 -5.26 2.20 -10.94
C VAL A 114 -3.92 2.49 -10.25
N PRO A 115 -3.30 1.50 -9.57
CA PRO A 115 -2.06 1.73 -8.83
C PRO A 115 -0.87 1.96 -9.77
N ILE A 116 0.10 2.76 -9.31
CA ILE A 116 1.33 3.07 -10.04
C ILE A 116 2.57 2.48 -9.34
N PRO A 117 2.75 1.14 -9.33
CA PRO A 117 3.90 0.52 -8.69
C PRO A 117 5.18 0.86 -9.47
N GLY A 118 6.10 1.56 -8.80
CA GLY A 118 7.36 1.98 -9.40
C GLY A 118 8.30 0.81 -9.70
N THR A 119 9.01 0.88 -10.83
CA THR A 119 10.07 -0.07 -11.19
C THR A 119 11.06 0.57 -12.16
N LYS A 120 12.31 0.08 -12.14
CA LYS A 120 13.36 0.42 -13.12
C LYS A 120 13.78 -0.77 -14.00
N ARG A 121 13.17 -1.95 -13.81
CA ARG A 121 13.58 -3.21 -14.48
C ARG A 121 12.35 -3.95 -15.00
N ARG A 122 12.42 -4.46 -16.24
CA ARG A 122 11.30 -5.17 -16.90
C ARG A 122 10.77 -6.34 -16.09
N LYS A 123 11.66 -7.14 -15.47
CA LYS A 123 11.26 -8.26 -14.62
C LYS A 123 10.27 -7.88 -13.50
N TYR A 124 10.43 -6.70 -12.90
CA TYR A 124 9.53 -6.23 -11.84
C TYR A 124 8.26 -5.61 -12.42
N LEU A 125 8.30 -5.07 -13.64
CA LEU A 125 7.09 -4.68 -14.37
C LEU A 125 6.21 -5.92 -14.62
N GLU A 126 6.82 -6.99 -15.14
CA GLU A 126 6.14 -8.27 -15.37
C GLU A 126 5.57 -8.85 -14.06
N GLU A 127 6.35 -8.82 -12.98
CA GLU A 127 5.89 -9.22 -11.64
C GLU A 127 4.68 -8.41 -11.17
N ASN A 128 4.74 -7.08 -11.26
CA ASN A 128 3.66 -6.18 -10.86
C ASN A 128 2.39 -6.41 -11.68
N VAL A 129 2.52 -6.53 -13.01
CA VAL A 129 1.39 -6.78 -13.92
C VAL A 129 0.72 -8.11 -13.61
N ALA A 130 1.50 -9.16 -13.31
CA ALA A 130 0.93 -10.46 -12.94
C ALA A 130 0.10 -10.42 -11.64
N GLY A 131 0.32 -9.44 -10.75
CA GLY A 131 -0.54 -9.22 -9.59
C GLY A 131 -1.99 -8.89 -9.94
N ALA A 132 -2.24 -8.24 -11.08
CA ALA A 132 -3.60 -7.90 -11.53
C ALA A 132 -4.44 -9.11 -11.95
N ALA A 133 -3.79 -10.24 -12.25
CA ALA A 133 -4.46 -11.49 -12.60
C ALA A 133 -4.88 -12.31 -11.37
N ILE A 134 -4.39 -11.96 -10.18
CA ILE A 134 -4.71 -12.68 -8.94
C ILE A 134 -6.06 -12.21 -8.41
N LYS A 135 -6.96 -13.16 -8.13
CA LYS A 135 -8.20 -12.93 -7.40
C LYS A 135 -8.07 -13.55 -6.01
N LEU A 136 -8.00 -12.68 -5.01
CA LEU A 136 -8.04 -13.08 -3.60
C LEU A 136 -9.46 -13.46 -3.23
N ASP A 137 -9.60 -14.49 -2.42
CA ASP A 137 -10.92 -14.86 -1.89
C ASP A 137 -11.29 -13.99 -0.67
N ALA A 138 -12.53 -14.14 -0.20
CA ALA A 138 -13.05 -13.36 0.92
C ALA A 138 -12.28 -13.60 2.22
N ALA A 139 -11.78 -14.82 2.46
CA ALA A 139 -11.05 -15.15 3.68
C ALA A 139 -9.66 -14.51 3.67
N GLU A 140 -8.98 -14.50 2.53
CA GLU A 140 -7.70 -13.83 2.35
C GLU A 140 -7.83 -12.32 2.43
N MET A 141 -8.85 -11.74 1.80
CA MET A 141 -9.13 -10.30 1.92
C MET A 141 -9.34 -9.91 3.38
N ALA A 142 -10.13 -10.68 4.13
CA ALA A 142 -10.36 -10.44 5.56
C ALA A 142 -9.08 -10.59 6.38
N ALA A 143 -8.27 -11.63 6.14
CA ALA A 143 -7.02 -11.86 6.86
C ALA A 143 -6.00 -10.73 6.63
N LEU A 144 -5.92 -10.21 5.40
CA LEU A 144 -5.08 -9.05 5.07
C LEU A 144 -5.60 -7.77 5.72
N ASP A 145 -6.92 -7.54 5.66
CA ASP A 145 -7.57 -6.39 6.27
C ASP A 145 -7.36 -6.34 7.79
N GLU A 146 -7.40 -7.49 8.46
CA GLU A 146 -7.18 -7.61 9.91
C GLU A 146 -5.71 -7.40 10.29
N ALA A 147 -4.78 -8.07 9.59
CA ALA A 147 -3.36 -8.02 9.91
C ALA A 147 -2.76 -6.60 9.75
N LEU A 148 -3.26 -5.85 8.76
CA LEU A 148 -2.78 -4.50 8.42
C LEU A 148 -3.92 -3.47 8.55
N ALA A 149 -4.81 -3.67 9.53
CA ALA A 149 -5.87 -2.72 9.83
C ALA A 149 -5.29 -1.34 10.21
N PRO A 150 -6.02 -0.23 9.97
CA PRO A 150 -5.63 1.08 10.48
C PRO A 150 -5.29 1.02 11.98
N GLY A 151 -4.13 1.59 12.35
CA GLY A 151 -3.60 1.53 13.72
C GLY A 151 -2.73 0.31 14.05
N LYS A 152 -2.62 -0.69 13.16
CA LYS A 152 -1.68 -1.82 13.32
C LYS A 152 -0.27 -1.52 12.85
N ILE A 153 -0.10 -0.55 11.95
CA ILE A 153 1.21 -0.12 11.47
C ILE A 153 1.86 0.77 12.53
N SER A 154 2.99 0.33 13.08
CA SER A 154 3.73 1.04 14.10
C SER A 154 4.62 2.14 13.50
N GLY A 155 4.65 3.28 14.16
CA GLY A 155 5.38 4.47 13.74
C GLY A 155 4.60 5.39 12.79
N PRO A 156 4.83 6.71 12.85
CA PRO A 156 4.14 7.67 12.00
C PRO A 156 4.46 7.48 10.52
N ARG A 157 3.53 7.89 9.64
CA ARG A 157 3.64 7.77 8.18
C ARG A 157 4.86 8.50 7.60
N TYR A 158 5.21 9.63 8.19
CA TYR A 158 6.37 10.43 7.86
C TYR A 158 7.08 10.91 9.13
N THR A 159 8.29 11.46 8.96
CA THR A 159 8.91 12.27 10.02
C THR A 159 8.01 13.44 10.41
N GLU A 160 8.19 14.02 11.58
CA GLU A 160 7.40 15.18 12.04
C GLU A 160 7.39 16.32 10.99
N ARG A 161 8.55 16.63 10.42
CA ARG A 161 8.66 17.63 9.34
C ARG A 161 7.87 17.23 8.09
N GLY A 162 7.85 15.95 7.74
CA GLY A 162 7.06 15.45 6.61
C GLY A 162 5.56 15.50 6.90
N MET A 163 5.15 15.14 8.10
CA MET A 163 3.75 15.23 8.54
C MET A 163 3.24 16.68 8.54
N ALA A 164 4.06 17.65 8.92
CA ALA A 164 3.71 19.07 8.90
C ALA A 164 3.44 19.65 7.48
N MET A 165 3.73 18.90 6.42
CA MET A 165 3.46 19.26 5.03
C MET A 165 2.21 18.58 4.46
N VAL A 166 1.61 17.64 5.19
CA VAL A 166 0.37 16.98 4.80
C VAL A 166 -0.80 17.93 5.03
N ASP A 167 -1.72 18.01 4.07
CA ASP A 167 -2.93 18.86 4.10
C ASP A 167 -2.68 20.36 4.33
N ARG A 168 -1.47 20.83 4.01
CA ARG A 168 -1.07 22.24 4.10
C ARG A 168 -1.45 23.04 2.86
#